data_AF-A0A655D722-F1
#
_entry.id   AF-A0A655D722-F1
#
_cell.length_a   1.000
_cell.length_b   1.000
_cell.length_c   1.000
_cell.angle_alpha   90.00
_cell.angle_beta   90.00
_cell.angle_gamma   90.00
#
_symmetry.space_group_name_H-M   'P 1'
#
loop_
_entity.id
_entity.type
_entity.pdbx_description
1 polymer ?
#
loop_
_entity_poly.entity_id
_entity_poly.type
_entity_poly.pdbx_seq_one_letter_code
_entity_poly.pdbx_strand_id
1 'polypeptide(L)'
;MVTSAARARDLKQRPVVIEAAAQGCSPDQYTMVSYYRPELDGLPEMGLVGRQLWAQSGLTPADVQTAVLYDHFTPFTLIQLEELGFCGKGEAKDFIADGAIEVGGRLPINTHGGQLGEAYIHGMNGIAEGVRQLRGTSVNPVAGVEHVLVTAGTGVPTSGLILG
;
A
#
# COMPACT_ATOMS: atom_id res chain seq x y z
N MET A 1 -4.32 17.38 -2.83
CA MET A 1 -4.88 18.38 -1.89
C MET A 1 -5.66 17.63 -0.83
N VAL A 2 -5.41 17.89 0.44
CA VAL A 2 -6.19 17.32 1.56
C VAL A 2 -7.03 18.45 2.17
N THR A 3 -8.27 18.15 2.52
CA THR A 3 -9.19 19.08 3.21
C THR A 3 -10.18 18.28 4.05
N SER A 4 -11.05 18.95 4.82
CA SER A 4 -12.07 18.25 5.60
C SER A 4 -13.08 17.54 4.69
N ALA A 5 -13.65 16.42 5.14
CA ALA A 5 -14.70 15.71 4.41
C ALA A 5 -15.89 16.63 4.08
N ALA A 6 -16.20 17.58 4.97
CA ALA A 6 -17.23 18.59 4.72
C ALA A 6 -16.91 19.47 3.51
N ARG A 7 -15.69 20.02 3.44
CA ARG A 7 -15.28 20.83 2.31
C ARG A 7 -15.14 20.00 1.03
N ALA A 8 -14.67 18.77 1.12
CA ALA A 8 -14.44 17.92 -0.04
C ALA A 8 -15.73 17.65 -0.83
N ARG A 9 -16.89 17.53 -0.15
CA ARG A 9 -18.19 17.34 -0.80
C ARG A 9 -18.61 18.47 -1.73
N ASP A 10 -18.12 19.69 -1.49
CA ASP A 10 -18.44 20.87 -2.30
C ASP A 10 -17.42 21.10 -3.43
N LEU A 11 -16.44 20.21 -3.60
CA LEU A 11 -15.42 20.33 -4.64
C LEU A 11 -15.82 19.58 -5.92
N LYS A 12 -15.13 19.92 -7.01
CA LYS A 12 -15.41 19.38 -8.36
C LYS A 12 -15.29 17.86 -8.48
N GLN A 13 -14.41 17.24 -7.70
CA GLN A 13 -14.07 15.83 -7.83
C GLN A 13 -14.71 15.03 -6.70
N ARG A 14 -15.12 13.78 -6.98
CA ARG A 14 -15.58 12.83 -5.94
C ARG A 14 -14.54 12.79 -4.81
N PRO A 15 -14.95 13.00 -3.55
CA PRO A 15 -14.05 12.87 -2.40
C PRO A 15 -13.44 11.47 -2.35
N VAL A 16 -12.20 11.39 -1.91
CA VAL A 16 -11.55 10.16 -1.46
C VAL A 16 -11.13 10.44 -0.03
N VAL A 17 -11.67 9.66 0.90
CA VAL A 17 -11.49 9.77 2.35
C VAL A 17 -10.19 9.07 2.73
N ILE A 18 -9.47 9.66 3.66
CA ILE A 18 -8.35 8.99 4.34
C ILE A 18 -8.97 8.28 5.53
N GLU A 19 -9.19 6.97 5.41
CA GLU A 19 -9.82 6.15 6.45
C GLU A 19 -8.83 5.80 7.56
N ALA A 20 -7.56 5.63 7.19
CA ALA A 20 -6.47 5.45 8.13
C ALA A 20 -5.17 6.03 7.57
N ALA A 21 -4.32 6.51 8.49
CA ALA A 21 -2.98 6.98 8.18
C ALA A 21 -2.03 6.62 9.33
N ALA A 22 -0.90 6.02 9.00
CA ALA A 22 0.04 5.55 10.01
C ALA A 22 1.49 5.78 9.58
N GLN A 23 2.38 5.85 10.58
CA GLN A 23 3.82 5.82 10.42
C GLN A 23 4.38 4.66 11.26
N GLY A 24 5.54 4.14 10.87
CA GLY A 24 6.19 3.03 11.55
C GLY A 24 7.70 3.19 11.60
N CYS A 25 8.26 2.98 12.79
CA CYS A 25 9.68 2.81 13.04
C CYS A 25 9.82 1.74 14.12
N SER A 26 10.54 0.66 13.83
CA SER A 26 10.76 -0.44 14.75
C SER A 26 12.10 -0.32 15.48
N PRO A 27 12.34 -1.06 16.58
CA PRO A 27 13.65 -1.13 17.21
C PRO A 27 14.78 -1.49 16.22
N ASP A 28 15.99 -1.03 16.53
CA ASP A 28 17.19 -1.19 15.69
C ASP A 28 16.96 -0.80 14.22
N GLN A 29 16.18 0.26 13.99
CA GLN A 29 16.01 0.85 12.66
C GLN A 29 17.22 1.71 12.29
N TYR A 30 17.74 1.46 11.10
CA TYR A 30 18.70 2.30 10.40
C TYR A 30 18.17 2.63 9.01
N THR A 31 18.64 3.71 8.40
CA THR A 31 18.24 4.10 7.05
C THR A 31 18.82 3.14 6.02
N MET A 32 17.98 2.29 5.43
CA MET A 32 18.30 1.26 4.43
C MET A 32 19.16 0.07 4.91
N VAL A 33 19.68 0.11 6.14
CA VAL A 33 20.72 -0.83 6.63
C VAL A 33 20.42 -1.38 8.03
N SER A 34 19.16 -1.72 8.31
CA SER A 34 18.72 -2.34 9.58
C SER A 34 19.21 -3.79 9.75
N TYR A 35 20.51 -4.04 9.55
CA TYR A 35 21.13 -5.37 9.49
C TYR A 35 21.48 -5.96 10.84
N TYR A 36 21.23 -5.23 11.93
CA TYR A 36 21.59 -5.63 13.29
C TYR A 36 20.46 -6.32 14.05
N ARG A 37 19.32 -6.55 13.38
CA ARG A 37 18.16 -7.26 13.94
C ARG A 37 18.41 -8.77 13.98
N PRO A 38 17.72 -9.50 14.89
CA PRO A 38 17.77 -10.97 14.92
C PRO A 38 17.26 -11.62 13.63
N GLU A 39 16.26 -11.02 13.00
CA GLU A 39 15.65 -11.46 11.73
C GLU A 39 15.76 -10.34 10.69
N LEU A 40 16.12 -10.71 9.46
CA LEU A 40 16.35 -9.79 8.33
C LEU A 40 15.42 -10.05 7.14
N ASP A 41 14.54 -11.03 7.24
CA ASP A 41 13.63 -11.48 6.19
C ASP A 41 12.28 -10.75 6.22
N GLY A 42 12.12 -9.77 7.10
CA GLY A 42 10.89 -8.98 7.29
C GLY A 42 11.11 -7.46 7.24
N LEU A 43 10.01 -6.73 7.28
CA LEU A 43 9.94 -5.27 7.43
C LEU A 43 9.03 -4.95 8.64
N PRO A 44 9.50 -5.14 9.88
CA PRO A 44 8.67 -4.96 11.08
C PRO A 44 8.08 -3.54 11.19
N GLU A 45 8.75 -2.54 10.64
CA GLU A 45 8.22 -1.18 10.50
C GLU A 45 6.96 -1.12 9.60
N MET A 46 6.90 -1.92 8.53
CA MET A 46 5.72 -2.05 7.66
C MET A 46 4.62 -2.85 8.36
N GLY A 47 4.96 -3.94 9.05
CA GLY A 47 3.97 -4.66 9.86
C GLY A 47 3.36 -3.79 10.96
N LEU A 48 4.14 -2.89 11.56
CA LEU A 48 3.63 -1.88 12.50
C LEU A 48 2.69 -0.88 11.82
N VAL A 49 2.99 -0.42 10.61
CA VAL A 49 2.08 0.41 9.81
C VAL A 49 0.78 -0.34 9.52
N GLY A 50 0.87 -1.57 9.00
CA GLY A 50 -0.30 -2.41 8.68
C GLY A 50 -1.22 -2.59 9.88
N ARG A 51 -0.69 -3.00 11.04
CA ARG A 51 -1.48 -3.15 12.28
C ARG A 51 -2.21 -1.87 12.69
N GLN A 52 -1.57 -0.71 12.56
CA GLN A 52 -2.22 0.57 12.86
C GLN A 52 -3.30 0.91 11.85
N LEU A 53 -3.08 0.67 10.55
CA LEU A 53 -4.05 0.93 9.50
C LEU A 53 -5.31 0.06 9.67
N TRP A 54 -5.14 -1.24 9.93
CA TRP A 54 -6.25 -2.17 10.21
C TRP A 54 -7.02 -1.75 11.47
N ALA A 55 -6.32 -1.38 12.54
CA ALA A 55 -6.96 -0.95 13.78
C ALA A 55 -7.71 0.39 13.65
N GLN A 56 -7.19 1.35 12.89
CA GLN A 56 -7.83 2.66 12.70
C GLN A 56 -9.06 2.58 11.79
N SER A 57 -8.97 1.81 10.70
CA SER A 57 -10.05 1.68 9.71
C SER A 57 -11.14 0.68 10.12
N GLY A 58 -10.80 -0.29 10.98
CA GLY A 58 -11.67 -1.43 11.28
C GLY A 58 -11.71 -2.48 10.16
N LEU A 59 -10.85 -2.35 9.15
CA LEU A 59 -10.76 -3.25 8.00
C LEU A 59 -9.72 -4.36 8.23
N THR A 60 -9.79 -5.36 7.36
CA THR A 60 -8.85 -6.48 7.25
C THR A 60 -8.24 -6.52 5.84
N PRO A 61 -7.18 -7.33 5.62
CA PRO A 61 -6.62 -7.49 4.27
C PRO A 61 -7.64 -7.97 3.22
N ALA A 62 -8.69 -8.69 3.63
CA ALA A 62 -9.74 -9.16 2.73
C ALA A 62 -10.68 -8.04 2.22
N ASP A 63 -10.68 -6.89 2.88
CA ASP A 63 -11.53 -5.75 2.52
C ASP A 63 -10.85 -4.82 1.50
N VAL A 64 -9.60 -5.08 1.11
CA VAL A 64 -8.84 -4.26 0.15
C VAL A 64 -8.94 -4.84 -1.25
N GLN A 65 -9.51 -4.09 -2.20
CA GLN A 65 -9.67 -4.57 -3.58
C GLN A 65 -8.44 -4.31 -4.45
N THR A 66 -7.59 -3.35 -4.10
CA THR A 66 -6.33 -3.07 -4.80
C THR A 66 -5.34 -2.37 -3.89
N ALA A 67 -4.05 -2.55 -4.15
CA ALA A 67 -2.99 -1.93 -3.35
C ALA A 67 -1.96 -1.21 -4.24
N VAL A 68 -1.40 -0.13 -3.71
CA VAL A 68 -0.22 0.52 -4.27
C VAL A 68 0.94 0.30 -3.32
N LEU A 69 1.74 -0.73 -3.62
CA LEU A 69 2.89 -1.13 -2.83
C LEU A 69 4.15 -0.45 -3.36
N TYR A 70 4.90 0.22 -2.48
CA TYR A 70 6.15 0.87 -2.84
C TYR A 70 7.18 -0.14 -3.37
N ASP A 71 7.59 0.04 -4.62
CA ASP A 71 8.31 -0.97 -5.41
C ASP A 71 9.54 -0.39 -6.12
N HIS A 72 10.21 0.60 -5.51
CA HIS A 72 11.50 1.09 -6.02
C HIS A 72 12.56 -0.02 -6.21
N PHE A 73 12.42 -1.13 -5.46
CA PHE A 73 13.10 -2.39 -5.70
C PHE A 73 12.14 -3.55 -5.43
N THR A 74 12.10 -4.52 -6.33
CA THR A 74 11.09 -5.58 -6.35
C THR A 74 11.07 -6.55 -5.17
N PRO A 75 12.19 -6.91 -4.50
CA PRO A 75 12.15 -7.87 -3.39
C PRO A 75 11.28 -7.43 -2.21
N PHE A 76 11.19 -6.12 -1.98
CA PHE A 76 10.37 -5.57 -0.90
C PHE A 76 8.87 -5.71 -1.14
N THR A 77 8.42 -5.91 -2.39
CA THR A 77 7.00 -6.15 -2.67
C THR A 77 6.55 -7.47 -2.05
N LEU A 78 7.39 -8.52 -2.08
CA LEU A 78 7.08 -9.81 -1.46
C LEU A 78 6.90 -9.64 0.05
N ILE A 79 7.88 -9.02 0.71
CA ILE A 79 7.87 -8.84 2.16
C ILE A 79 6.67 -7.98 2.60
N GLN A 80 6.31 -6.95 1.83
CA GLN A 80 5.11 -6.14 2.11
C GLN A 80 3.82 -6.97 2.07
N LEU A 81 3.65 -7.87 1.10
CA LEU A 81 2.46 -8.72 1.02
C LEU A 81 2.28 -9.58 2.29
N GLU A 82 3.39 -10.04 2.85
CA GLU A 82 3.42 -10.84 4.08
C GLU A 82 3.17 -9.99 5.32
N GLU A 83 3.88 -8.87 5.48
CA GLU A 83 3.75 -7.93 6.62
C GLU A 83 2.35 -7.32 6.73
N LEU A 84 1.68 -7.14 5.59
CA LEU A 84 0.33 -6.57 5.52
C LEU A 84 -0.76 -7.64 5.65
N GLY A 85 -0.40 -8.93 5.66
CA GLY A 85 -1.32 -10.03 5.91
C GLY A 85 -2.12 -10.52 4.70
N PHE A 86 -1.69 -10.22 3.48
CA PHE A 86 -2.33 -10.75 2.26
C PHE A 86 -1.97 -12.22 1.99
N CYS A 87 -0.84 -12.66 2.52
CA CYS A 87 -0.38 -14.06 2.50
C CYS A 87 0.50 -14.34 3.73
N GLY A 88 0.79 -15.62 4.00
CA GLY A 88 1.67 -16.01 5.09
C GLY A 88 3.15 -15.73 4.81
N LYS A 89 3.99 -15.76 5.85
CA LYS A 89 5.44 -15.58 5.74
C LYS A 89 6.04 -16.62 4.78
N GLY A 90 6.77 -16.17 3.76
CA GLY A 90 7.35 -16.99 2.69
C GLY A 90 6.40 -17.42 1.56
N GLU A 91 5.12 -17.03 1.61
CA GLU A 91 4.10 -17.43 0.62
C GLU A 91 3.93 -16.39 -0.50
N ALA A 92 4.54 -15.20 -0.40
CA ALA A 92 4.36 -14.12 -1.39
C ALA A 92 4.78 -14.54 -2.81
N LYS A 93 5.80 -15.41 -2.93
CA LYS A 93 6.23 -15.94 -4.22
C LYS A 93 5.12 -16.72 -4.94
N ASP A 94 4.37 -17.54 -4.21
CA ASP A 94 3.30 -18.36 -4.76
C ASP A 94 2.06 -17.50 -4.96
N PHE A 95 1.82 -16.56 -4.03
CA PHE A 95 0.78 -15.54 -4.19
C PHE A 95 0.91 -14.80 -5.53
N ILE A 96 2.12 -14.33 -5.85
CA ILE A 96 2.40 -13.64 -7.11
C ILE A 96 2.34 -14.61 -8.30
N ALA A 97 2.98 -15.79 -8.20
CA ALA A 97 3.03 -16.76 -9.31
C ALA A 97 1.64 -17.24 -9.76
N ASP A 98 0.67 -17.28 -8.85
CA ASP A 98 -0.73 -17.62 -9.14
C ASP A 98 -1.51 -16.48 -9.82
N GLY A 99 -0.85 -15.39 -10.21
CA GLY A 99 -1.46 -14.25 -10.89
C GLY A 99 -2.31 -13.37 -9.97
N ALA A 100 -2.15 -13.47 -8.66
CA ALA A 100 -2.97 -12.72 -7.69
C ALA A 100 -2.88 -11.21 -7.87
N ILE A 101 -1.72 -10.73 -8.31
CA ILE A 101 -1.38 -9.30 -8.41
C ILE A 101 -1.74 -8.68 -9.76
N GLU A 102 -2.19 -9.49 -10.71
CA GLU A 102 -2.59 -9.06 -12.05
C GLU A 102 -3.89 -8.25 -12.00
N VAL A 103 -4.15 -7.45 -13.05
CA VAL A 103 -5.49 -6.87 -13.25
C VAL A 103 -6.50 -8.00 -13.46
N GLY A 104 -7.48 -8.10 -12.56
CA GLY A 104 -8.44 -9.22 -12.51
C GLY A 104 -8.03 -10.37 -11.58
N GLY A 105 -6.83 -10.30 -10.98
CA GLY A 105 -6.42 -11.14 -9.87
C GLY A 105 -7.14 -10.78 -8.57
N ARG A 106 -6.84 -11.52 -7.50
CA ARG A 106 -7.49 -11.32 -6.19
C ARG A 106 -7.03 -10.07 -5.43
N LEU A 107 -5.85 -9.53 -5.75
CA LEU A 107 -5.32 -8.28 -5.21
C LEU A 107 -4.46 -7.58 -6.28
N PRO A 108 -5.06 -6.96 -7.31
CA PRO A 108 -4.31 -6.19 -8.28
C PRO A 108 -3.46 -5.13 -7.59
N ILE A 109 -2.16 -5.09 -7.88
CA ILE A 109 -1.26 -4.09 -7.31
C ILE A 109 -0.65 -3.18 -8.37
N ASN A 110 -0.28 -1.97 -7.96
CA ASN A 110 0.55 -1.04 -8.75
C ASN A 110 0.02 -0.82 -10.18
N THR A 111 -1.29 -0.66 -10.34
CA THR A 111 -2.01 -0.54 -11.62
C THR A 111 -1.55 0.63 -12.53
N HIS A 112 -0.94 1.66 -11.96
CA HIS A 112 -0.21 2.72 -12.69
C HIS A 112 1.16 2.29 -13.28
N GLY A 113 1.69 1.13 -12.92
CA GLY A 113 3.05 0.67 -13.24
C GLY A 113 4.04 0.76 -12.07
N GLY A 114 3.64 1.35 -10.93
CA GLY A 114 4.50 1.47 -9.76
C GLY A 114 5.60 2.53 -9.92
N GLN A 115 6.49 2.60 -8.93
CA GLN A 115 7.72 3.40 -9.02
C GLN A 115 8.63 2.89 -10.14
N LEU A 116 8.57 1.58 -10.43
CA LEU A 116 9.43 0.91 -11.39
C LEU A 116 9.00 1.17 -12.85
N GLY A 117 7.70 1.22 -13.11
CA GLY A 117 7.13 1.36 -14.46
C GLY A 117 6.59 2.74 -14.80
N GLU A 118 6.00 3.47 -13.84
CA GLU A 118 5.43 4.81 -14.11
C GLU A 118 6.50 5.90 -13.99
N ALA A 119 6.95 6.13 -12.75
CA ALA A 119 7.94 7.14 -12.40
C ALA A 119 8.34 6.97 -10.94
N TYR A 120 9.61 7.24 -10.63
CA TYR A 120 10.08 7.26 -9.26
C TYR A 120 9.89 8.64 -8.61
N ILE A 121 8.69 8.91 -8.10
CA ILE A 121 8.33 10.15 -7.39
C ILE A 121 8.18 9.88 -5.89
N HIS A 122 9.04 8.99 -5.37
CA HIS A 122 9.11 8.61 -3.96
C HIS A 122 7.72 8.29 -3.36
N GLY A 123 6.91 7.53 -4.11
CA GLY A 123 5.60 7.02 -3.68
C GLY A 123 4.42 7.99 -3.83
N MET A 124 4.68 9.28 -4.10
CA MET A 124 3.60 10.28 -4.16
C MET A 124 2.66 10.07 -5.34
N ASN A 125 3.19 9.60 -6.47
CA ASN A 125 2.39 9.18 -7.63
C ASN A 125 1.54 7.93 -7.33
N GLY A 126 1.99 7.07 -6.41
CA GLY A 126 1.21 5.92 -5.95
C GLY A 126 -0.03 6.31 -5.15
N ILE A 127 0.07 7.34 -4.28
CA ILE A 127 -1.11 7.93 -3.61
C ILE A 127 -2.10 8.47 -4.65
N ALA A 128 -1.59 9.15 -5.69
CA ALA A 128 -2.44 9.65 -6.76
C ALA A 128 -3.15 8.50 -7.50
N GLU A 129 -2.50 7.36 -7.69
CA GLU A 129 -3.12 6.19 -8.28
C GLU A 129 -4.23 5.60 -7.42
N GLY A 130 -4.03 5.46 -6.10
CA GLY A 130 -5.10 5.01 -5.22
C GLY A 130 -6.33 5.92 -5.26
N VAL A 131 -6.11 7.24 -5.35
CA VAL A 131 -7.19 8.21 -5.57
C VAL A 131 -7.87 8.04 -6.93
N ARG A 132 -7.14 7.67 -7.99
CA ARG A 132 -7.73 7.41 -9.32
C ARG A 132 -8.56 6.13 -9.34
N GLN A 133 -8.11 5.07 -8.67
CA GLN A 133 -8.88 3.83 -8.52
C GLN A 133 -10.24 4.12 -7.85
N LEU A 134 -10.21 4.82 -6.72
CA LEU A 134 -11.41 5.28 -5.99
C LEU A 134 -12.19 6.39 -6.68
N ARG A 135 -11.79 6.83 -7.88
CA ARG A 135 -12.60 7.73 -8.71
C ARG A 135 -13.08 7.07 -10.00
N GLY A 136 -12.63 5.85 -10.28
CA GLY A 136 -12.85 5.21 -11.59
C GLY A 136 -12.12 5.92 -12.73
N THR A 137 -11.02 6.64 -12.44
CA THR A 137 -10.24 7.38 -13.44
C THR A 137 -8.81 6.85 -13.60
N SER A 138 -8.53 5.65 -13.11
CA SER A 138 -7.28 4.95 -13.44
C SER A 138 -7.31 4.51 -14.90
N VAL A 139 -6.13 4.44 -15.52
CA VAL A 139 -5.95 3.88 -16.86
C VAL A 139 -6.09 2.35 -16.88
N ASN A 140 -5.85 1.70 -15.74
CA ASN A 140 -6.05 0.26 -15.52
C ASN A 140 -7.01 0.08 -14.32
N PRO A 141 -8.31 0.33 -14.51
CA PRO A 141 -9.27 0.36 -13.41
C PRO A 141 -9.54 -1.05 -12.86
N VAL A 142 -9.55 -1.16 -11.53
CA VAL A 142 -10.08 -2.33 -10.82
C VAL A 142 -11.57 -2.12 -10.57
N ALA A 143 -12.37 -3.17 -10.76
CA ALA A 143 -13.82 -3.08 -10.57
C ALA A 143 -14.18 -3.09 -9.08
N GLY A 144 -15.19 -2.30 -8.69
CA GLY A 144 -15.76 -2.34 -7.34
C GLY A 144 -14.81 -1.91 -6.22
N VAL A 145 -13.87 -1.00 -6.50
CA VAL A 145 -12.92 -0.52 -5.48
C VAL A 145 -13.66 0.35 -4.46
N GLU A 146 -13.64 -0.11 -3.21
CA GLU A 146 -14.13 0.59 -2.03
C GLU A 146 -12.96 1.01 -1.13
N HIS A 147 -11.92 0.18 -1.01
CA HIS A 147 -10.75 0.45 -0.19
C HIS A 147 -9.45 0.20 -0.95
N VAL A 148 -8.51 1.15 -0.84
CA VAL A 148 -7.16 1.05 -1.41
C VAL A 148 -6.12 1.23 -0.33
N LEU A 149 -5.21 0.26 -0.23
CA LEU A 149 -4.01 0.37 0.60
C LEU A 149 -2.86 1.01 -0.17
N VAL A 150 -2.15 1.97 0.43
CA VAL A 150 -0.95 2.58 -0.15
C VAL A 150 0.19 2.53 0.84
N THR A 151 1.37 2.07 0.43
CA THR A 151 2.58 2.07 1.27
C THR A 151 3.64 3.06 0.78
N ALA A 152 4.46 3.55 1.71
CA ALA A 152 5.60 4.40 1.43
C ALA A 152 6.92 3.60 1.39
N GLY A 153 8.06 4.30 1.36
CA GLY A 153 9.39 3.73 1.21
C GLY A 153 9.70 2.55 2.15
N THR A 154 10.36 1.52 1.64
CA THR A 154 10.77 0.34 2.41
C THR A 154 12.26 0.40 2.79
N GLY A 155 12.64 -0.26 3.88
CA GLY A 155 13.99 -0.22 4.45
C GLY A 155 14.29 1.04 5.28
N VAL A 156 13.31 1.91 5.49
CA VAL A 156 13.38 3.16 6.24
C VAL A 156 12.19 3.25 7.21
N PRO A 157 12.21 4.17 8.21
CA PRO A 157 10.96 4.58 8.85
C PRO A 157 9.91 4.92 7.79
N THR A 158 8.78 4.24 7.83
CA THR A 158 7.83 4.19 6.73
C THR A 158 6.44 4.66 7.15
N SER A 159 5.50 4.64 6.22
CA SER A 159 4.12 5.05 6.41
C SER A 159 3.19 4.33 5.44
N GLY A 160 1.90 4.48 5.68
CA GLY A 160 0.88 3.99 4.76
C GLY A 160 -0.46 4.68 4.98
N LEU A 161 -1.36 4.47 4.03
CA LEU A 161 -2.73 5.00 4.02
C LEU A 161 -3.70 3.90 3.64
N ILE A 162 -4.91 3.98 4.20
CA ILE A 162 -6.10 3.37 3.59
C ILE A 162 -6.99 4.50 3.08
N LEU A 163 -7.38 4.40 1.82
CA LEU A 163 -8.27 5.34 1.15
C LEU A 163 -9.60 4.67 0.84
N GLY A 164 -10.72 5.40 0.95
CA GLY A 164 -12.08 4.95 0.60
C GLY A 164 -13.02 6.06 0.14
#